data_AF-A0AB35IVW3-F1
#
_entry.id   AF-A0AB35IVW3-F1
#
_cell.length_a   1.000
_cell.length_b   1.000
_cell.length_c   1.000
_cell.angle_alpha   90.00
_cell.angle_beta   90.00
_cell.angle_gamma   90.00
#
_symmetry.space_group_name_H-M   'P 1'
#
loop_
_entity.id
_entity.type
_entity.pdbx_description
1 polymer ?
#
loop_
_entity_poly.entity_id
_entity_poly.type
_entity_poly.pdbx_seq_one_letter_code
_entity_poly.pdbx_strand_id
1 'polypeptide(L)' 'MKTTIFTFHPQLKTGSRINKELATAAAGAGYDVRDMYQLYPNFDIDVKTE' A
#
# COMPACT_ATOMS: atom_id res chain seq x y z
N MET A 1 -6.23 3.76 -18.17
CA MET A 1 -6.53 3.24 -16.81
C MET A 1 -5.22 3.06 -16.08
N LYS A 2 -5.12 3.47 -14.81
CA LYS A 2 -3.96 3.24 -13.95
C LYS A 2 -4.36 2.18 -12.93
N THR A 3 -3.58 1.11 -12.78
CA THR A 3 -3.86 0.08 -11.77
C THR A 3 -3.41 0.59 -10.40
N THR A 4 -4.31 0.49 -9.43
CA THR A 4 -4.04 0.80 -8.02
C THR A 4 -3.84 -0.48 -7.23
N ILE A 5 -2.80 -0.52 -6.39
CA ILE A 5 -2.41 -1.68 -5.59
C ILE A 5 -2.54 -1.28 -4.11
N PHE A 6 -3.45 -1.94 -3.41
CA PHE A 6 -3.61 -1.81 -1.97
C PHE A 6 -2.77 -2.86 -1.25
N THR A 7 -1.82 -2.40 -0.44
CA THR A 7 -0.93 -3.28 0.33
C THR A 7 -1.42 -3.38 1.77
N PHE A 8 -1.51 -4.62 2.27
CA PHE A 8 -2.02 -4.94 3.59
C PHE A 8 -0.95 -5.69 4.39
N HIS A 9 0.05 -4.95 4.88
CA HIS A 9 1.07 -5.51 5.75
C HIS A 9 1.38 -4.56 6.93
N PRO A 10 1.18 -4.98 8.20
CA PRO A 10 1.31 -4.08 9.36
C PRO A 10 2.67 -3.39 9.50
N GLN A 11 3.74 -4.04 9.04
CA GLN A 11 5.10 -3.49 9.04
C GLN A 11 5.72 -3.53 7.64
N LEU A 12 5.02 -2.99 6.64
CA LEU A 12 5.46 -3.08 5.23
C LEU A 12 6.88 -2.56 5.01
N LYS A 13 7.27 -1.46 5.68
CA LYS A 13 8.58 -0.80 5.48
C LYS A 13 9.70 -1.38 6.35
N THR A 14 9.36 -1.85 7.54
CA THR A 14 10.32 -2.18 8.61
C THR A 14 10.42 -3.68 8.90
N GLY A 15 9.37 -4.46 8.63
CA GLY A 15 9.31 -5.90 8.95
C GLY A 15 9.14 -6.82 7.74
N SER A 16 8.53 -6.33 6.65
CA SER A 16 8.36 -7.12 5.42
C SER A 16 9.61 -7.05 4.53
N ARG A 17 10.08 -8.20 4.06
CA ARG A 17 11.12 -8.28 3.02
C ARG A 17 10.49 -8.38 1.63
N ILE A 18 9.64 -9.38 1.41
CA ILE A 18 9.07 -9.66 0.08
C ILE A 18 8.07 -8.58 -0.35
N ASN A 19 7.07 -8.26 0.48
CA ASN A 19 6.05 -7.29 0.06
C ASN A 19 6.64 -5.88 -0.09
N LYS A 20 7.70 -5.55 0.65
CA LYS A 20 8.44 -4.30 0.48
C LYS A 20 9.06 -4.18 -0.91
N GLU A 21 9.77 -5.22 -1.34
CA GLU A 21 10.40 -5.25 -2.67
C GLU A 21 9.34 -5.20 -3.78
N LEU A 22 8.27 -5.97 -3.66
CA LEU A 22 7.17 -5.96 -4.64
C LEU A 22 6.46 -4.60 -4.72
N ALA A 23 6.17 -3.97 -3.58
CA ALA A 23 5.55 -2.65 -3.53
C ALA A 23 6.49 -1.57 -4.12
N THR A 24 7.78 -1.66 -3.85
CA THR A 24 8.80 -0.74 -4.40
C THR A 24 8.92 -0.90 -5.91
N ALA A 25 8.98 -2.14 -6.41
CA ALA A 25 9.02 -2.42 -7.84
C ALA A 25 7.74 -1.93 -8.55
N ALA A 26 6.57 -2.14 -7.95
CA ALA A 26 5.32 -1.67 -8.51
C ALA A 26 5.22 -0.13 -8.57
N ALA A 27 5.66 0.56 -7.50
CA ALA A 27 5.73 2.02 -7.51
C ALA A 27 6.69 2.53 -8.60
N GLY A 28 7.87 1.89 -8.76
CA GLY A 28 8.83 2.20 -9.82
C GLY A 28 8.31 1.95 -11.23
N ALA A 29 7.41 0.99 -11.40
CA ALA A 29 6.71 0.71 -12.67
C ALA A 29 5.54 1.67 -12.96
N GLY A 30 5.29 2.65 -12.08
CA GLY A 30 4.26 3.68 -12.27
C GLY A 30 2.86 3.29 -11.79
N TYR A 31 2.72 2.19 -11.04
CA TYR A 31 1.46 1.84 -10.39
C TYR A 31 1.16 2.76 -9.20
N ASP A 32 -0.13 2.94 -8.88
CA ASP A 32 -0.54 3.66 -7.67
C ASP A 32 -0.53 2.69 -6.48
N VAL A 33 0.51 2.72 -5.66
CA VAL A 33 0.68 1.81 -4.51
C VAL A 33 0.30 2.52 -3.23
N ARG A 34 -0.68 1.97 -2.49
CA ARG A 34 -1.13 2.52 -1.22
C ARG A 34 -0.91 1.52 -0.09
N ASP A 35 -0.31 1.98 0.99
CA ASP A 35 -0.11 1.23 2.23
C ASP A 35 -1.29 1.48 3.16
N MET A 36 -2.17 0.48 3.30
CA MET A 36 -3.43 0.67 4.00
C MET A 36 -3.28 0.75 5.51
N TYR A 37 -2.28 0.08 6.08
CA TYR A 37 -2.01 0.16 7.52
C TYR A 37 -1.30 1.46 7.88
N GLN A 38 -0.53 2.03 6.94
CA GLN A 38 -0.02 3.38 7.13
C GLN A 38 -1.11 4.45 6.94
N LEU A 39 -2.01 4.27 5.97
CA LEU A 39 -3.08 5.23 5.67
C LEU A 39 -4.19 5.22 6.71
N TYR A 40 -4.55 4.03 7.23
CA TYR A 40 -5.59 3.83 8.22
C TYR A 40 -5.06 3.04 9.42
N PRO A 41 -4.15 3.63 10.23
CA PRO A 41 -3.55 2.94 11.38
C PRO A 41 -4.59 2.58 12.46
N ASN A 42 -5.69 3.33 12.52
CA ASN A 42 -6.80 3.12 13.46
C ASN A 42 -8.01 2.42 12.82
N PHE A 43 -7.89 1.96 11.57
CA PHE A 43 -8.99 1.32 10.81
C PHE A 43 -10.21 2.21 10.54
N ASP A 44 -10.09 3.52 10.72
CA ASP A 44 -11.10 4.52 10.35
C ASP A 44 -11.08 4.76 8.83
N ILE A 45 -11.66 3.83 8.08
CA ILE A 45 -11.66 3.87 6.61
C ILE A 45 -12.66 4.93 6.12
N ASP A 46 -12.18 5.84 5.27
CA ASP A 46 -13.02 6.83 4.62
C ASP A 46 -13.70 6.26 3.36
N VAL A 47 -14.98 5.90 3.50
CA VAL A 47 -15.82 5.35 2.42
C VAL A 47 -16.24 6.43 1.41
N LYS A 48 -16.12 7.72 1.72
CA LYS A 48 -16.59 8.80 0.83
C LYS A 48 -15.62 9.12 -0.32
N THR A 49 -14.41 8.58 -0.29
CA THR A 49 -13.30 8.93 -1.18
C THR A 49 -13.07 7.91 -2.31
N GLU A 50 -14.07 7.07 -2.62
CA GLU A 50 -13.99 6.10 -3.74
C GLU A 50 -14.38 6.70 -5.10
#